data_AF-A0A970MZI5-F1
#
_entry.id   AF-A0A970MZI5-F1
#
_cell.length_a   1.000
_cell.length_b   1.000
_cell.length_c   1.000
_cell.angle_alpha   90.00
_cell.angle_beta   90.00
_cell.angle_gamma   90.00
#
_symmetry.space_group_name_H-M   'P 1'
#
loop_
_entity.id
_entity.type
_entity.pdbx_description
1 polymer ?
#
loop_
_entity_poly.entity_id
_entity_poly.type
_entity_poly.pdbx_seq_one_letter_code
_entity_poly.pdbx_strand_id
1 'polypeptide(L)'
;MRTYLVAAALVALLCTQGGANVNLVKDGRSDYCIILAKDASPSEHWAAGELKRFIGEMSGAIISYAEDSANVPEHAILLGDSQALRSLGVAIDFDSLGDEGFAIKTVGDRLIIAGGRLRGTMYGAYAFLESLGCRFLSDKVNKVPKTTDISLGTIDTAETPAFEYRDVYITEAMTPDYAARNRGNSYMAKIDKKRGGAIAYYPFVHSFAQLIPLEKYWDTHPEYYSMIDGKRTKDHTQLCLSNPEVVKLATQTVLGWMRDHPEAKICSVSHNDWYNNCQCPNCKAIDDEEGSPSGLMLRFVNAIAAETSKAYPDKLIDTLAYQWTEKPPKVTTKLHPNVRVRLCPIFCCESHPYETCGTKENTEFVENLKNWSKITDQLYIWHYNTSFANYLNPFPDYLQLMDTAKLYKRMGVKGIFWEGSYPQGGGGEMAFLRSYLLSKVTWDPEVDGMAVMREFCDDFYGKSGKYIFEYVQLMLDKVTKDHIHMKIWAAPTEAYLTPEIIAAADKLFDKAEAAAESPEYLERVKHDRIPIIFVKLMQPILNKQTKGKAEEYTKALDEFVALCKSRGMTRISEWEDINSFHERTKKLLLDQN
;
A
#
# COMPACT_ATOMS: atom_id res chain seq x y z
N MET A 1 25.06 -9.27 -22.27
CA MET A 1 24.18 -10.44 -22.42
C MET A 1 24.45 -11.44 -21.30
N ARG A 2 23.80 -11.25 -20.16
CA ARG A 2 23.70 -12.24 -19.08
C ARG A 2 22.27 -12.17 -18.57
N THR A 3 21.48 -13.12 -19.03
CA THR A 3 20.07 -13.33 -18.68
C THR A 3 20.03 -13.88 -17.26
N TYR A 4 19.43 -13.15 -16.32
CA TYR A 4 19.05 -13.66 -15.01
C TYR A 4 17.54 -13.91 -15.03
N LEU A 5 17.17 -15.19 -15.21
CA LEU A 5 15.84 -15.73 -14.96
C LEU A 5 15.85 -16.27 -13.54
N VAL A 6 15.14 -15.61 -12.62
CA VAL A 6 14.71 -16.23 -11.35
C VAL A 6 13.19 -16.31 -11.43
N ALA A 7 12.73 -17.29 -12.21
CA ALA A 7 11.36 -17.74 -12.15
C ALA A 7 11.28 -18.86 -11.10
N ALA A 8 10.25 -18.78 -10.27
CA ALA A 8 9.86 -19.79 -9.30
C ALA A 8 9.89 -21.20 -9.91
N ALA A 9 10.73 -22.06 -9.32
CA ALA A 9 10.78 -23.48 -9.61
C ALA A 9 11.21 -24.22 -8.35
N LEU A 10 10.25 -24.52 -7.46
CA LEU A 10 10.36 -25.66 -6.55
C LEU A 10 10.22 -26.93 -7.40
N VAL A 11 11.25 -27.24 -8.18
CA VAL A 11 11.42 -28.54 -8.82
C VAL A 11 12.12 -29.43 -7.80
N ALA A 12 11.43 -30.51 -7.43
CA ALA A 12 11.95 -31.60 -6.62
C ALA A 12 13.28 -32.12 -7.20
N LEU A 13 14.39 -31.70 -6.59
CA LEU A 13 15.69 -32.33 -6.79
C LEU A 13 15.88 -33.38 -5.67
N LEU A 14 15.60 -34.63 -6.05
CA LEU A 14 16.04 -35.83 -5.33
C LEU A 14 17.58 -35.82 -5.28
N CYS A 15 18.12 -35.26 -4.20
CA CYS A 15 19.45 -35.59 -3.73
C CYS A 15 19.29 -36.27 -2.38
N THR A 16 19.50 -37.58 -2.37
CA THR A 16 19.53 -38.42 -1.17
C THR A 16 20.74 -38.07 -0.32
N GLN A 17 20.57 -37.08 0.55
CA GLN A 17 21.20 -37.03 1.86
C GLN A 17 20.06 -37.06 2.88
N GLY A 18 20.19 -37.87 3.93
CA GLY A 18 19.14 -38.16 4.91
C GLY A 18 18.69 -36.95 5.73
N GLY A 19 18.04 -35.99 5.08
CA GLY A 19 17.35 -34.87 5.69
C GLY A 19 15.98 -35.30 6.20
N ALA A 20 15.57 -34.74 7.33
CA ALA A 20 14.25 -34.98 7.89
C ALA A 20 13.17 -34.72 6.82
N ASN A 21 12.31 -35.70 6.62
CA ASN A 21 11.16 -35.60 5.74
C ASN A 21 9.95 -35.43 6.67
N VAL A 22 9.68 -34.19 7.06
CA VAL A 22 8.70 -33.82 8.09
C VAL A 22 7.31 -34.04 7.50
N ASN A 23 6.65 -35.15 7.86
CA ASN A 23 5.30 -35.45 7.39
C ASN A 23 4.27 -34.78 8.32
N LEU A 24 4.05 -33.49 8.13
CA LEU A 24 3.13 -32.69 8.93
C LEU A 24 1.70 -33.25 8.89
N VAL A 25 1.27 -33.75 7.73
CA VAL A 25 -0.01 -34.44 7.55
C VAL A 25 0.21 -35.65 6.65
N LYS A 26 -0.39 -36.78 7.01
CA LYS A 26 -0.41 -38.01 6.21
C LYS A 26 -1.79 -38.63 6.20
N ASP A 27 -2.30 -39.01 5.04
CA ASP A 27 -3.63 -39.62 4.87
C ASP A 27 -4.76 -38.80 5.57
N GLY A 28 -4.66 -37.47 5.52
CA GLY A 28 -5.59 -36.53 6.14
C GLY A 28 -5.55 -36.49 7.68
N ARG A 29 -4.50 -37.03 8.30
CA ARG A 29 -4.30 -37.05 9.76
C ARG A 29 -2.96 -36.46 10.13
N SER A 30 -2.89 -35.85 11.31
CA SER A 30 -1.66 -35.31 11.86
C SER A 30 -1.55 -35.72 13.32
N ASP A 31 -0.35 -36.12 13.71
CA ASP A 31 0.06 -36.33 15.10
C ASP A 31 0.85 -35.13 15.65
N TYR A 32 0.97 -34.05 14.85
CA TYR A 32 1.61 -32.82 15.29
C TYR A 32 0.72 -32.06 16.27
N CYS A 33 1.39 -31.32 17.16
CA CYS A 33 0.77 -30.34 18.03
C CYS A 33 1.41 -28.96 17.81
N ILE A 34 0.67 -27.89 18.08
CA ILE A 34 1.22 -26.52 18.15
C ILE A 34 1.61 -26.21 19.59
N ILE A 35 2.82 -25.67 19.76
CA ILE A 35 3.33 -25.15 21.03
C ILE A 35 3.56 -23.65 20.88
N LEU A 36 3.02 -22.90 21.83
CA LEU A 36 3.15 -21.45 21.98
C LEU A 36 3.79 -21.17 23.34
N ALA A 37 4.52 -20.06 23.46
CA ALA A 37 4.98 -19.59 24.77
C ALA A 37 3.80 -19.36 25.73
N LYS A 38 4.02 -19.54 27.04
CA LYS A 38 2.97 -19.27 28.05
C LYS A 38 2.49 -17.82 28.04
N ASP A 39 3.38 -16.91 27.68
CA ASP A 39 3.12 -15.47 27.53
C ASP A 39 2.95 -15.05 26.06
N ALA A 40 2.62 -15.99 25.16
CA ALA A 40 2.47 -15.72 23.73
C ALA A 40 1.60 -14.49 23.45
N SER A 41 2.01 -13.70 22.47
CA SER A 41 1.31 -12.47 22.11
C SER A 41 -0.06 -12.77 21.49
N PRO A 42 -0.98 -11.79 21.44
CA PRO A 42 -2.25 -11.97 20.75
C PRO A 42 -2.10 -12.36 19.27
N SER A 43 -1.04 -11.92 18.59
CA SER A 43 -0.76 -12.27 17.19
C SER A 43 -0.19 -13.67 17.01
N GLU A 44 0.57 -14.18 17.99
CA GLU A 44 1.02 -15.57 18.00
C GLU A 44 -0.16 -16.54 18.21
N HIS A 45 -1.09 -16.19 19.10
CA HIS A 45 -2.34 -16.94 19.24
C HIS A 45 -3.20 -16.93 17.97
N TRP A 46 -3.29 -15.79 17.29
CA TRP A 46 -3.99 -15.68 16.00
C TRP A 46 -3.33 -16.56 14.94
N ALA A 47 -2.00 -16.51 14.85
CA ALA A 47 -1.20 -17.30 13.92
C ALA A 47 -1.43 -18.81 14.11
N ALA A 48 -1.47 -19.30 15.35
CA ALA A 48 -1.77 -20.70 15.62
C ALA A 48 -3.17 -21.11 15.15
N GLY A 49 -4.16 -20.22 15.33
CA GLY A 49 -5.51 -20.41 14.83
C GLY A 49 -5.57 -20.50 13.30
N GLU A 50 -4.88 -19.61 12.60
CA GLU A 50 -4.81 -19.60 11.14
C GLU A 50 -4.09 -20.83 10.60
N LEU A 51 -2.98 -21.27 11.21
CA LEU A 51 -2.29 -22.51 10.83
C LEU A 51 -3.22 -23.72 10.96
N LYS A 52 -3.88 -23.89 12.12
CA LYS A 52 -4.85 -24.97 12.33
C LYS A 52 -5.96 -24.94 11.30
N ARG A 53 -6.53 -23.76 11.06
CA ARG A 53 -7.64 -23.59 10.12
C ARG A 53 -7.22 -23.96 8.71
N PHE A 54 -6.16 -23.37 8.19
CA PHE A 54 -5.78 -23.58 6.79
C PHE A 54 -5.20 -24.97 6.54
N ILE A 55 -4.40 -25.53 7.44
CA ILE A 55 -3.95 -26.94 7.30
C ILE A 55 -5.15 -27.90 7.34
N GLY A 56 -6.13 -27.64 8.22
CA GLY A 56 -7.38 -28.39 8.26
C GLY A 56 -8.22 -28.23 7.00
N GLU A 57 -8.33 -27.01 6.45
CA GLU A 57 -9.02 -26.77 5.18
C GLU A 57 -8.31 -27.45 4.00
N MET A 58 -6.98 -27.54 4.02
CA MET A 58 -6.20 -28.21 2.98
C MET A 58 -6.40 -29.73 3.01
N SER A 59 -6.38 -30.32 4.21
CA SER A 59 -6.15 -31.76 4.37
C SER A 59 -7.17 -32.54 5.21
N GLY A 60 -8.06 -31.85 5.92
CA GLY A 60 -8.96 -32.45 6.90
C GLY A 60 -8.30 -32.80 8.24
N ALA A 61 -6.98 -32.61 8.38
CA ALA A 61 -6.27 -32.91 9.61
C ALA A 61 -6.64 -31.95 10.74
N ILE A 62 -6.67 -32.46 11.97
CA ILE A 62 -6.87 -31.69 13.19
C ILE A 62 -5.55 -31.66 13.95
N ILE A 63 -5.01 -30.45 14.14
CA ILE A 63 -3.78 -30.24 14.91
C ILE A 63 -4.15 -29.74 16.31
N SER A 64 -3.65 -30.41 17.35
CA SER A 64 -3.92 -30.08 18.75
C SER A 64 -2.96 -29.00 19.28
N TYR A 65 -3.20 -28.52 20.50
CA TYR A 65 -2.24 -27.70 21.23
C TYR A 65 -1.53 -28.57 22.27
N ALA A 66 -0.27 -28.27 22.56
CA ALA A 66 0.48 -28.87 23.66
C ALA A 66 1.08 -27.79 24.57
N GLU A 67 1.47 -28.19 25.79
CA GLU A 67 2.07 -27.28 26.76
C GLU A 67 3.49 -26.87 26.37
N ASP A 68 3.84 -25.62 26.67
CA ASP A 68 5.21 -25.13 26.59
C ASP A 68 6.06 -25.73 27.71
N SER A 69 6.96 -26.65 27.35
CA SER A 69 7.85 -27.33 28.27
C SER A 69 9.19 -27.68 27.60
N ALA A 70 10.20 -27.97 28.41
CA ALA A 70 11.51 -28.42 27.91
C ALA A 70 11.48 -29.83 27.28
N ASN A 71 10.44 -30.63 27.56
CA ASN A 71 10.25 -31.93 26.93
C ASN A 71 9.47 -31.74 25.61
N VAL A 72 10.20 -31.41 24.54
CA VAL A 72 9.59 -31.06 23.25
C VAL A 72 9.17 -32.32 22.50
N PRO A 73 7.87 -32.52 22.19
CA PRO A 73 7.40 -33.64 21.38
C PRO A 73 8.16 -33.74 20.05
N GLU A 74 8.33 -34.96 19.54
CA GLU A 74 8.99 -35.21 18.26
C GLU A 74 8.26 -34.53 17.11
N HIS A 75 6.92 -34.61 17.11
CA HIS A 75 6.03 -33.98 16.13
C HIS A 75 5.40 -32.71 16.71
N ALA A 76 6.05 -31.58 16.48
CA ALA A 76 5.61 -30.28 17.00
C ALA A 76 5.81 -29.16 15.98
N ILE A 77 4.86 -28.22 15.98
CA ILE A 77 5.01 -26.90 15.38
C ILE A 77 5.29 -25.92 16.53
N LEU A 78 6.52 -25.42 16.62
CA LEU A 78 6.92 -24.42 17.60
C LEU A 78 6.65 -23.03 17.01
N LEU A 79 5.71 -22.30 17.61
CA LEU A 79 5.28 -21.00 17.14
C LEU A 79 5.72 -19.92 18.14
N GLY A 80 6.64 -19.04 17.71
CA GLY A 80 7.22 -17.98 18.53
C GLY A 80 8.35 -18.43 19.47
N ASP A 81 8.78 -17.53 20.35
CA ASP A 81 9.89 -17.73 21.29
C ASP A 81 9.44 -18.47 22.57
N SER A 82 9.15 -19.76 22.42
CA SER A 82 8.71 -20.66 23.49
C SER A 82 9.86 -21.27 24.29
N GLN A 83 9.59 -21.73 25.52
CA GLN A 83 10.56 -22.52 26.29
C GLN A 83 10.98 -23.79 25.53
N ALA A 84 10.03 -24.43 24.84
CA ALA A 84 10.27 -25.58 23.98
C ALA A 84 11.33 -25.26 22.91
N LEU A 85 11.18 -24.15 22.17
CA LEU A 85 12.14 -23.72 21.16
C LEU A 85 13.55 -23.52 21.76
N ARG A 86 13.65 -22.78 22.87
CA ARG A 86 14.93 -22.50 23.54
C ARG A 86 15.63 -23.79 24.00
N SER A 87 14.86 -24.80 24.42
CA SER A 87 15.40 -26.08 24.90
C SER A 87 16.00 -26.94 23.79
N LEU A 88 15.62 -26.71 22.53
CA LEU A 88 16.22 -27.37 21.37
C LEU A 88 17.59 -26.77 20.97
N GLY A 89 17.97 -25.62 21.53
CA GLY A 89 19.21 -24.93 21.18
C GLY A 89 19.24 -24.42 19.74
N VAL A 90 18.07 -24.23 19.11
CA VAL A 90 17.97 -23.69 17.75
C VAL A 90 18.22 -22.19 17.80
N ALA A 91 19.26 -21.73 17.12
CA ALA A 91 19.59 -20.32 17.04
C ALA A 91 18.58 -19.57 16.15
N ILE A 92 17.87 -18.62 16.75
CA ILE A 92 17.03 -17.63 16.07
C ILE A 92 17.52 -16.25 16.51
N ASP A 93 17.95 -15.43 15.54
CA ASP A 93 18.42 -14.07 15.80
C ASP A 93 17.23 -13.10 15.84
N PHE A 94 16.49 -13.11 16.95
CA PHE A 94 15.32 -12.25 17.14
C PHE A 94 15.64 -10.75 17.05
N ASP A 95 16.87 -10.35 17.43
CA ASP A 95 17.30 -8.95 17.35
C ASP A 95 17.37 -8.47 15.90
N SER A 96 17.93 -9.30 15.00
CA SER A 96 17.97 -9.00 13.55
C SER A 96 16.59 -9.01 12.89
N LEU A 97 15.66 -9.82 13.40
CA LEU A 97 14.30 -9.95 12.85
C LEU A 97 13.41 -8.76 13.23
N GLY A 98 13.70 -8.09 14.34
CA GLY A 98 12.88 -7.00 14.86
C GLY A 98 11.43 -7.42 15.10
N ASP A 99 10.49 -6.48 14.98
CA ASP A 99 9.08 -6.70 15.31
C ASP A 99 8.29 -7.55 14.28
N GLU A 100 8.78 -7.62 13.05
CA GLU A 100 8.03 -8.14 11.89
C GLU A 100 8.76 -9.20 11.08
N GLY A 101 10.07 -9.39 11.29
CA GLY A 101 10.82 -10.48 10.69
C GLY A 101 10.51 -11.82 11.33
N PHE A 102 10.75 -12.89 10.58
CA PHE A 102 10.55 -14.26 11.03
C PHE A 102 11.57 -15.23 10.44
N ALA A 103 11.67 -16.40 11.04
CA ALA A 103 12.39 -17.56 10.54
C ALA A 103 11.47 -18.78 10.49
N ILE A 104 11.64 -19.60 9.46
CA ILE A 104 10.99 -20.89 9.30
C ILE A 104 12.09 -21.96 9.20
N LYS A 105 12.05 -22.95 10.08
CA LYS A 105 13.06 -24.02 10.13
C LYS A 105 12.43 -25.39 10.34
N THR A 106 13.03 -26.43 9.78
CA THR A 106 12.75 -27.83 10.16
C THR A 106 13.92 -28.39 10.96
N VAL A 107 13.67 -28.97 12.13
CA VAL A 107 14.71 -29.54 13.02
C VAL A 107 14.28 -30.92 13.52
N GLY A 108 14.87 -31.97 12.94
CA GLY A 108 14.27 -33.30 13.01
C GLY A 108 12.85 -33.26 12.42
N ASP A 109 11.89 -33.91 13.06
CA ASP A 109 10.47 -33.89 12.66
C ASP A 109 9.66 -32.75 13.29
N ARG A 110 10.33 -31.60 13.54
CA ARG A 110 9.69 -30.39 14.08
C ARG A 110 9.72 -29.27 13.07
N LEU A 111 8.62 -28.52 13.00
CA LEU A 111 8.52 -27.25 12.30
C LEU A 111 8.66 -26.11 13.30
N ILE A 112 9.48 -25.12 12.98
CA ILE A 112 9.69 -23.92 13.79
C ILE A 112 9.27 -22.74 12.93
N ILE A 113 8.40 -21.89 13.48
CA ILE A 113 8.02 -20.61 12.91
C ILE A 113 8.14 -19.59 14.03
N ALA A 114 9.20 -18.78 14.02
CA ALA A 114 9.50 -17.86 15.11
C ALA A 114 9.94 -16.50 14.56
N GLY A 115 9.45 -15.42 15.16
CA GLY A 115 9.81 -14.06 14.75
C GLY A 115 9.49 -13.04 15.81
N GLY A 116 9.49 -11.76 15.41
CA GLY A 116 9.09 -10.66 16.27
C GLY A 116 7.71 -10.86 16.90
N ARG A 117 7.57 -10.52 18.18
CA ARG A 117 6.35 -10.76 18.96
C ARG A 117 5.15 -9.93 18.51
N LEU A 118 5.41 -8.80 17.82
CA LEU A 118 4.35 -7.92 17.34
C LEU A 118 3.61 -8.55 16.15
N ARG A 119 4.33 -8.85 15.07
CA ARG A 119 3.75 -9.44 13.83
C ARG A 119 4.60 -10.54 13.21
N GLY A 120 5.89 -10.62 13.51
CA GLY A 120 6.84 -11.53 12.87
C GLY A 120 6.40 -12.99 12.84
N THR A 121 6.14 -13.60 14.00
CA THR A 121 5.66 -15.00 14.05
C THR A 121 4.38 -15.23 13.23
N MET A 122 3.45 -14.27 13.23
CA MET A 122 2.22 -14.35 12.43
C MET A 122 2.47 -14.24 10.93
N TYR A 123 3.34 -13.33 10.51
CA TYR A 123 3.76 -13.22 9.12
C TYR A 123 4.52 -14.47 8.65
N GLY A 124 5.31 -15.10 9.52
CA GLY A 124 5.94 -16.38 9.24
C GLY A 124 4.94 -17.52 9.05
N ALA A 125 3.85 -17.54 9.83
CA ALA A 125 2.76 -18.49 9.62
C ALA A 125 2.08 -18.31 8.26
N TYR A 126 1.83 -17.07 7.84
CA TYR A 126 1.29 -16.80 6.51
C TYR A 126 2.26 -17.15 5.38
N ALA A 127 3.55 -16.82 5.52
CA ALA A 127 4.56 -17.20 4.55
C ALA A 127 4.70 -18.73 4.43
N PHE A 128 4.60 -19.46 5.54
CA PHE A 128 4.55 -20.92 5.54
C PHE A 128 3.32 -21.44 4.77
N LEU A 129 2.13 -20.91 5.05
CA LEU A 129 0.92 -21.31 4.31
C LEU A 129 1.01 -20.97 2.82
N GLU A 130 1.61 -19.84 2.46
CA GLU A 130 1.87 -19.49 1.06
C GLU A 130 2.85 -20.48 0.40
N SER A 131 3.87 -20.96 1.13
CA SER A 131 4.78 -22.00 0.64
C SER A 131 4.08 -23.33 0.36
N LEU A 132 2.96 -23.59 1.04
CA LEU A 132 2.10 -24.75 0.80
C LEU A 132 1.08 -24.52 -0.34
N GLY A 133 1.08 -23.34 -0.96
CA GLY A 133 0.22 -22.99 -2.10
C GLY A 133 -1.05 -22.21 -1.73
N CYS A 134 -1.23 -21.79 -0.47
CA CYS A 134 -2.32 -20.87 -0.11
C CYS A 134 -2.09 -19.49 -0.74
N ARG A 135 -3.17 -18.81 -1.13
CA ARG A 135 -3.12 -17.40 -1.58
C ARG A 135 -4.27 -16.62 -0.97
N PHE A 136 -4.00 -15.40 -0.50
CA PHE A 136 -4.98 -14.51 0.13
C PHE A 136 -5.27 -13.34 -0.82
N LEU A 137 -6.20 -13.56 -1.75
CA LEU A 137 -6.36 -12.72 -2.95
C LEU A 137 -7.27 -11.52 -2.71
N SER A 138 -8.24 -11.62 -1.80
CA SER A 138 -9.05 -10.51 -1.31
C SER A 138 -9.56 -10.78 0.11
N ASP A 139 -10.39 -9.89 0.66
CA ASP A 139 -11.10 -10.09 1.93
C ASP A 139 -12.02 -11.33 1.94
N LYS A 140 -12.46 -11.77 0.75
CA LYS A 140 -13.43 -12.87 0.55
C LYS A 140 -12.90 -14.05 -0.25
N VAL A 141 -11.77 -13.89 -0.93
CA VAL A 141 -11.25 -14.90 -1.86
C VAL A 141 -9.88 -15.36 -1.39
N ASN A 142 -9.82 -16.62 -0.92
CA ASN A 142 -8.58 -17.33 -0.67
C ASN A 142 -8.51 -18.56 -1.57
N LYS A 143 -7.33 -18.85 -2.10
CA LYS A 143 -7.03 -20.15 -2.70
C LYS A 143 -6.40 -21.02 -1.63
N VAL A 144 -6.99 -22.19 -1.39
CA VAL A 144 -6.49 -23.18 -0.43
C VAL A 144 -6.38 -24.52 -1.16
N PRO A 145 -5.16 -25.03 -1.43
CA PRO A 145 -4.96 -26.31 -2.09
C PRO A 145 -5.64 -27.44 -1.33
N LYS A 146 -6.09 -28.48 -2.03
CA LYS A 146 -6.64 -29.69 -1.44
C LYS A 146 -5.64 -30.83 -1.57
N THR A 147 -5.17 -31.37 -0.44
CA THR A 147 -4.20 -32.47 -0.38
C THR A 147 -4.38 -33.26 0.89
N THR A 148 -4.26 -34.58 0.85
CA THR A 148 -4.28 -35.44 2.05
C THR A 148 -2.93 -35.52 2.75
N ASP A 149 -1.87 -35.07 2.09
CA ASP A 149 -0.49 -35.22 2.55
C ASP A 149 0.23 -33.88 2.47
N ILE A 150 0.92 -33.53 3.55
CA ILE A 150 1.78 -32.34 3.65
C ILE A 150 3.13 -32.82 4.18
N SER A 151 4.08 -32.98 3.26
CA SER A 151 5.47 -33.33 3.56
C SER A 151 6.36 -32.12 3.35
N LEU A 152 7.21 -31.81 4.33
CA LEU A 152 8.18 -30.73 4.26
C LEU A 152 9.58 -31.32 4.12
N GLY A 153 10.34 -30.77 3.18
CA GLY A 153 11.78 -30.99 3.13
C GLY A 153 12.51 -30.18 4.19
N THR A 154 13.84 -30.11 4.09
CA THR A 154 14.63 -29.24 4.96
C THR A 154 14.35 -27.77 4.65
N ILE A 155 13.88 -27.03 5.65
CA ILE A 155 13.66 -25.58 5.60
C ILE A 155 14.67 -24.92 6.53
N ASP A 156 15.35 -23.90 6.03
CA ASP A 156 16.11 -22.94 6.83
C ASP A 156 16.05 -21.57 6.14
N THR A 157 15.02 -20.79 6.45
CA THR A 157 14.81 -19.47 5.87
C THR A 157 14.51 -18.44 6.94
N ALA A 158 14.88 -17.19 6.66
CA ALA A 158 14.52 -16.03 7.45
C ALA A 158 14.21 -14.85 6.53
N GLU A 159 13.21 -14.06 6.90
CA GLU A 159 12.75 -12.90 6.13
C GLU A 159 12.52 -11.71 7.05
N THR A 160 12.82 -10.52 6.53
CA THR A 160 12.50 -9.22 7.15
C THR A 160 11.86 -8.33 6.09
N PRO A 161 10.88 -7.49 6.45
CA PRO A 161 10.24 -6.61 5.48
C PRO A 161 11.24 -5.60 4.89
N ALA A 162 11.12 -5.31 3.59
CA ALA A 162 11.94 -4.29 2.95
C ALA A 162 11.64 -2.87 3.44
N PHE A 163 10.39 -2.58 3.78
CA PHE A 163 9.90 -1.31 4.32
C PHE A 163 9.17 -1.56 5.64
N GLU A 164 9.38 -0.74 6.66
CA GLU A 164 8.70 -0.86 7.96
C GLU A 164 7.24 -0.43 7.90
N TYR A 165 6.90 0.54 7.04
CA TYR A 165 5.52 1.01 6.82
C TYR A 165 5.07 0.65 5.42
N ARG A 166 3.99 -0.14 5.37
CA ARG A 166 3.47 -0.81 4.17
C ARG A 166 1.97 -0.60 4.14
N ASP A 167 1.57 0.59 3.70
CA ASP A 167 0.17 1.00 3.67
C ASP A 167 -0.34 0.97 2.24
N VAL A 168 -1.05 -0.10 1.90
CA VAL A 168 -1.76 -0.23 0.63
C VAL A 168 -3.12 0.42 0.80
N TYR A 169 -3.19 1.72 0.52
CA TYR A 169 -4.38 2.53 0.76
C TYR A 169 -5.36 2.43 -0.42
N ILE A 170 -5.92 1.23 -0.57
CA ILE A 170 -6.94 0.85 -1.56
C ILE A 170 -8.06 0.13 -0.82
N THR A 171 -9.33 0.45 -1.08
CA THR A 171 -10.47 -0.08 -0.30
C THR A 171 -10.45 -1.61 -0.16
N GLU A 172 -10.09 -2.31 -1.23
CA GLU A 172 -9.98 -3.76 -1.33
C GLU A 172 -8.89 -4.35 -0.40
N ALA A 173 -7.88 -3.55 -0.04
CA ALA A 173 -6.82 -3.91 0.89
C ALA A 173 -7.10 -3.51 2.35
N MET A 174 -8.05 -2.59 2.59
CA MET A 174 -8.32 -1.99 3.90
C MET A 174 -9.24 -2.85 4.79
N THR A 175 -8.98 -4.16 4.87
CA THR A 175 -9.63 -5.03 5.86
C THR A 175 -8.58 -5.66 6.78
N PRO A 176 -8.90 -5.89 8.08
CA PRO A 176 -7.91 -6.39 9.04
C PRO A 176 -7.31 -7.74 8.61
N ASP A 177 -8.15 -8.67 8.13
CA ASP A 177 -7.74 -10.00 7.71
C ASP A 177 -6.85 -9.95 6.47
N TYR A 178 -7.26 -9.20 5.44
CA TYR A 178 -6.50 -9.11 4.20
C TYR A 178 -5.12 -8.49 4.44
N ALA A 179 -5.08 -7.36 5.16
CA ALA A 179 -3.82 -6.67 5.44
C ALA A 179 -2.87 -7.56 6.24
N ALA A 180 -3.35 -8.26 7.29
CA ALA A 180 -2.53 -9.16 8.08
C ALA A 180 -2.00 -10.35 7.27
N ARG A 181 -2.89 -11.01 6.49
CA ARG A 181 -2.55 -12.14 5.62
C ARG A 181 -1.53 -11.78 4.54
N ASN A 182 -1.59 -10.55 4.05
CA ASN A 182 -0.67 -10.02 3.04
C ASN A 182 0.47 -9.17 3.62
N ARG A 183 0.75 -9.30 4.92
CA ARG A 183 1.89 -8.67 5.61
C ARG A 183 1.92 -7.14 5.57
N GLY A 184 0.75 -6.52 5.39
CA GLY A 184 0.53 -5.07 5.49
C GLY A 184 0.27 -4.60 6.92
N ASN A 185 0.48 -3.31 7.16
CA ASN A 185 0.30 -2.68 8.48
C ASN A 185 -0.39 -1.31 8.41
N SER A 186 -1.29 -1.16 7.43
CA SER A 186 -2.13 0.02 7.21
C SER A 186 -2.97 0.35 8.45
N TYR A 187 -2.96 1.63 8.84
CA TYR A 187 -3.80 2.12 9.94
C TYR A 187 -5.29 2.05 9.58
N MET A 188 -5.62 2.34 8.33
CA MET A 188 -6.99 2.45 7.85
C MET A 188 -7.65 1.08 7.61
N ALA A 189 -6.84 0.02 7.49
CA ALA A 189 -7.31 -1.36 7.56
C ALA A 189 -7.83 -1.78 8.95
N LYS A 190 -7.69 -0.93 9.98
CA LYS A 190 -8.19 -1.18 11.35
C LYS A 190 -7.71 -2.50 11.96
N ILE A 191 -6.44 -2.81 11.74
CA ILE A 191 -5.80 -4.04 12.22
C ILE A 191 -5.77 -4.01 13.75
N ASP A 192 -6.45 -4.97 14.38
CA ASP A 192 -6.52 -5.08 15.83
C ASP A 192 -5.26 -5.73 16.43
N LYS A 193 -5.14 -5.71 17.76
CA LYS A 193 -3.99 -6.32 18.46
C LYS A 193 -3.84 -7.83 18.18
N LYS A 194 -4.94 -8.54 17.91
CA LYS A 194 -4.88 -9.98 17.57
C LYS A 194 -4.23 -10.22 16.23
N ARG A 195 -4.29 -9.25 15.31
CA ARG A 195 -3.58 -9.26 14.03
C ARG A 195 -2.30 -8.41 14.06
N GLY A 196 -1.81 -8.10 15.26
CA GLY A 196 -0.55 -7.41 15.49
C GLY A 196 -0.55 -5.90 15.24
N GLY A 197 -1.71 -5.27 15.04
CA GLY A 197 -1.84 -3.81 14.96
C GLY A 197 -1.25 -3.15 13.70
N ALA A 198 -1.29 -1.82 13.69
CA ALA A 198 -0.84 -0.99 12.56
C ALA A 198 0.12 0.12 13.02
N ILE A 199 0.79 0.76 12.07
CA ILE A 199 1.55 2.00 12.32
C ILE A 199 0.57 3.17 12.34
N ALA A 200 0.26 3.67 13.55
CA ALA A 200 -0.75 4.71 13.75
C ALA A 200 -0.17 6.13 13.67
N TYR A 201 -0.91 7.01 13.01
CA TYR A 201 -0.67 8.45 12.91
C TYR A 201 -1.72 9.23 13.70
N TYR A 202 -1.33 10.33 14.33
CA TYR A 202 -2.28 11.35 14.75
C TYR A 202 -1.67 12.77 14.84
N PRO A 203 -2.26 13.77 14.16
CA PRO A 203 -3.12 13.61 13.00
C PRO A 203 -2.34 13.05 11.81
N PHE A 204 -3.05 12.60 10.77
CA PHE A 204 -2.46 12.17 9.51
C PHE A 204 -2.46 13.34 8.52
N VAL A 205 -1.25 13.88 8.24
CA VAL A 205 -0.93 14.96 7.28
C VAL A 205 -1.81 16.22 7.34
N HIS A 206 -1.54 17.19 6.47
CA HIS A 206 -2.22 18.48 6.33
C HIS A 206 -2.71 19.09 7.66
N SER A 207 -1.84 19.08 8.66
CA SER A 207 -2.24 19.26 10.06
C SER A 207 -2.22 20.70 10.52
N PHE A 208 -1.74 21.66 9.71
CA PHE A 208 -1.64 23.07 10.10
C PHE A 208 -2.97 23.67 10.57
N ALA A 209 -4.08 23.36 9.89
CA ALA A 209 -5.40 23.82 10.31
C ALA A 209 -5.84 23.25 11.69
N GLN A 210 -5.36 22.07 12.07
CA GLN A 210 -5.62 21.47 13.39
C GLN A 210 -4.62 21.98 14.44
N LEU A 211 -3.39 22.25 14.01
CA LEU A 211 -2.28 22.68 14.85
C LEU A 211 -2.53 24.06 15.45
N ILE A 212 -2.96 25.01 14.60
CA ILE A 212 -3.30 26.38 14.97
C ILE A 212 -4.53 26.79 14.14
N PRO A 213 -5.75 26.55 14.67
CA PRO A 213 -7.01 26.77 13.93
C PRO A 213 -7.30 28.25 13.63
N LEU A 214 -7.67 28.51 12.37
CA LEU A 214 -8.01 29.83 11.83
C LEU A 214 -9.10 30.52 12.67
N GLU A 215 -10.15 29.78 13.01
CA GLU A 215 -11.32 30.23 13.75
C GLU A 215 -10.97 30.68 15.18
N LYS A 216 -9.86 30.17 15.74
CA LYS A 216 -9.45 30.46 17.10
C LYS A 216 -8.55 31.69 17.20
N TYR A 217 -7.64 31.87 16.24
CA TYR A 217 -6.56 32.86 16.37
C TYR A 217 -6.59 33.99 15.36
N TRP A 218 -7.36 33.92 14.27
CA TRP A 218 -7.24 34.95 13.23
C TRP A 218 -7.59 36.36 13.71
N ASP A 219 -8.70 36.53 14.42
CA ASP A 219 -9.22 37.86 14.72
C ASP A 219 -8.28 38.63 15.67
N THR A 220 -7.46 37.93 16.45
CA THR A 220 -6.50 38.50 17.41
C THR A 220 -5.05 38.39 16.97
N HIS A 221 -4.71 37.38 16.15
CA HIS A 221 -3.36 37.03 15.72
C HIS A 221 -3.26 36.68 14.23
N PRO A 222 -3.63 37.61 13.32
CA PRO A 222 -3.49 37.36 11.88
C PRO A 222 -2.03 37.13 11.45
N GLU A 223 -1.04 37.56 12.24
CA GLU A 223 0.39 37.34 12.01
C GLU A 223 0.85 35.89 12.15
N TYR A 224 0.02 34.99 12.68
CA TYR A 224 0.29 33.56 12.71
C TYR A 224 0.11 32.88 11.36
N TYR A 225 -0.56 33.55 10.42
CA TYR A 225 -0.96 33.00 9.14
C TYR A 225 -0.18 33.61 7.98
N SER A 226 -0.27 32.96 6.82
CA SER A 226 0.49 33.35 5.63
C SER A 226 0.22 34.79 5.20
N MET A 227 1.28 35.48 4.79
CA MET A 227 1.21 36.75 4.05
C MET A 227 1.44 36.44 2.57
N ILE A 228 0.55 36.90 1.70
CA ILE A 228 0.63 36.78 0.25
C ILE A 228 0.50 38.20 -0.33
N ASP A 229 1.44 38.59 -1.20
CA ASP A 229 1.48 39.92 -1.82
C ASP A 229 1.33 41.07 -0.81
N GLY A 230 2.02 40.94 0.33
CA GLY A 230 2.02 41.94 1.41
C GLY A 230 0.77 41.95 2.29
N LYS A 231 -0.19 41.05 2.10
CA LYS A 231 -1.43 40.96 2.90
C LYS A 231 -1.56 39.61 3.59
N ARG A 232 -1.97 39.60 4.86
CA ARG A 232 -2.36 38.36 5.55
C ARG A 232 -3.66 37.84 4.95
N THR A 233 -3.79 36.53 4.77
CA THR A 233 -5.00 35.92 4.18
C THR A 233 -5.59 34.81 5.06
N LYS A 234 -6.92 34.71 5.06
CA LYS A 234 -7.67 33.54 5.55
C LYS A 234 -7.80 32.46 4.47
N ASP A 235 -7.87 32.89 3.21
CA ASP A 235 -8.15 32.02 2.08
C ASP A 235 -6.96 31.09 1.81
N HIS A 236 -7.23 29.77 1.87
CA HIS A 236 -6.24 28.72 1.65
C HIS A 236 -4.91 28.94 2.38
N THR A 237 -4.96 29.52 3.59
CA THR A 237 -3.78 30.03 4.29
C THR A 237 -2.87 28.91 4.81
N GLN A 238 -1.58 29.23 4.93
CA GLN A 238 -0.60 28.44 5.68
C GLN A 238 -0.21 29.13 7.00
N LEU A 239 0.65 28.51 7.80
CA LEU A 239 1.22 29.11 9.01
C LEU A 239 2.50 29.91 8.70
N CYS A 240 2.73 30.96 9.47
CA CYS A 240 3.95 31.77 9.44
C CYS A 240 5.04 31.11 10.31
N LEU A 241 5.79 30.17 9.72
CA LEU A 241 6.72 29.29 10.46
C LEU A 241 7.94 30.00 11.08
N SER A 242 8.25 31.22 10.63
CA SER A 242 9.30 32.05 11.23
C SER A 242 8.85 32.78 12.50
N ASN A 243 7.57 32.72 12.87
CA ASN A 243 7.04 33.39 14.05
C ASN A 243 7.28 32.53 15.31
N PRO A 244 8.02 33.01 16.33
CA PRO A 244 8.35 32.21 17.51
C PRO A 244 7.12 31.78 18.32
N GLU A 245 6.05 32.57 18.37
CA GLU A 245 4.82 32.17 19.07
C GLU A 245 4.07 31.06 18.32
N VAL A 246 4.18 31.01 16.98
CA VAL A 246 3.65 29.89 16.17
C VAL A 246 4.39 28.59 16.51
N VAL A 247 5.73 28.61 16.64
CA VAL A 247 6.53 27.44 17.06
C VAL A 247 6.10 26.95 18.44
N LYS A 248 5.95 27.87 19.38
CA LYS A 248 5.55 27.56 20.76
C LYS A 248 4.15 26.98 20.85
N LEU A 249 3.16 27.59 20.19
CA LEU A 249 1.78 27.10 20.14
C LEU A 249 1.71 25.73 19.47
N ALA A 250 2.38 25.55 18.34
CA ALA A 250 2.48 24.27 17.66
C ALA A 250 3.07 23.18 18.56
N THR A 251 4.17 23.48 19.26
CA THR A 251 4.80 22.55 20.21
C THR A 251 3.82 22.12 21.30
N GLN A 252 3.08 23.06 21.88
CA GLN A 252 2.08 22.76 22.91
C GLN A 252 0.95 21.88 22.38
N THR A 253 0.45 22.17 21.18
CA THR A 253 -0.58 21.35 20.53
C THR A 253 -0.09 19.93 20.26
N VAL A 254 1.13 19.77 19.72
CA VAL A 254 1.71 18.44 19.44
C VAL A 254 1.95 17.64 20.71
N LEU A 255 2.44 18.26 21.79
CA LEU A 255 2.54 17.61 23.11
C LEU A 255 1.17 17.14 23.60
N GLY A 256 0.11 17.94 23.36
CA GLY A 256 -1.27 17.56 23.62
C GLY A 256 -1.68 16.32 22.83
N TRP A 257 -1.45 16.30 21.51
CA TRP A 257 -1.72 15.15 20.67
C TRP A 257 -0.98 13.89 21.12
N MET A 258 0.30 13.98 21.44
CA MET A 258 1.10 12.83 21.90
C MET A 258 0.60 12.25 23.23
N ARG A 259 0.08 13.11 24.12
CA ARG A 259 -0.56 12.71 25.39
C ARG A 259 -1.91 12.06 25.15
N ASP A 260 -2.74 12.66 24.31
CA ASP A 260 -4.14 12.27 24.12
C ASP A 260 -4.26 11.06 23.16
N HIS A 261 -3.24 10.82 22.35
CA HIS A 261 -3.11 9.69 21.41
C HIS A 261 -1.84 8.87 21.68
N PRO A 262 -1.78 8.13 22.81
CA PRO A 262 -0.61 7.33 23.16
C PRO A 262 -0.31 6.22 22.14
N GLU A 263 -1.33 5.73 21.42
CA GLU A 263 -1.24 4.71 20.37
C GLU A 263 -0.52 5.20 19.10
N ALA A 264 -0.60 6.49 18.78
CA ALA A 264 0.06 7.05 17.61
C ALA A 264 1.57 7.17 17.86
N LYS A 265 2.37 6.46 17.07
CA LYS A 265 3.83 6.57 17.14
C LYS A 265 4.37 7.72 16.30
N ILE A 266 3.52 8.30 15.46
CA ILE A 266 3.89 9.35 14.53
C ILE A 266 2.84 10.47 14.59
N CYS A 267 3.29 11.70 14.78
CA CYS A 267 2.45 12.89 14.70
C CYS A 267 2.85 13.70 13.47
N SER A 268 1.92 13.98 12.57
CA SER A 268 2.24 14.79 11.40
C SER A 268 2.17 16.28 11.72
N VAL A 269 3.22 17.01 11.37
CA VAL A 269 3.32 18.48 11.40
C VAL A 269 3.65 18.92 9.99
N SER A 270 2.60 19.20 9.21
CA SER A 270 2.75 19.44 7.77
C SER A 270 1.79 20.51 7.26
N HIS A 271 2.21 21.20 6.21
CA HIS A 271 1.41 22.23 5.58
C HIS A 271 0.07 21.71 5.03
N ASN A 272 -0.94 22.58 4.98
CA ASN A 272 -2.21 22.29 4.34
C ASN A 272 -1.99 22.08 2.82
N ASP A 273 -2.92 21.43 2.14
CA ASP A 273 -2.82 21.14 0.70
C ASP A 273 -3.14 22.38 -0.18
N TRP A 274 -2.35 23.46 -0.02
CA TRP A 274 -2.51 24.74 -0.69
C TRP A 274 -1.17 25.41 -1.00
N TYR A 275 -1.12 26.29 -2.02
CA TYR A 275 0.11 26.96 -2.49
C TYR A 275 0.47 28.28 -1.77
N ASN A 276 -0.34 28.74 -0.82
CA ASN A 276 -0.13 30.03 -0.14
C ASN A 276 0.89 29.94 1.01
N ASN A 277 2.12 29.49 0.73
CA ASN A 277 3.20 29.54 1.72
C ASN A 277 3.53 31.00 2.09
N CYS A 278 3.89 31.25 3.35
CA CYS A 278 4.03 32.60 3.87
C CYS A 278 5.20 33.37 3.22
N GLN A 279 4.92 34.51 2.59
CA GLN A 279 5.89 35.38 1.91
C GLN A 279 6.35 36.57 2.77
N CYS A 280 6.08 36.56 4.08
CA CYS A 280 6.54 37.65 4.95
C CYS A 280 8.08 37.75 4.92
N PRO A 281 8.68 38.93 5.19
CA PRO A 281 10.12 39.14 5.03
C PRO A 281 11.01 38.09 5.73
N ASN A 282 10.59 37.62 6.91
CA ASN A 282 11.33 36.62 7.68
C ASN A 282 11.27 35.22 7.05
N CYS A 283 10.08 34.75 6.64
CA CYS A 283 9.96 33.47 5.94
C CYS A 283 10.72 33.51 4.62
N LYS A 284 10.54 34.58 3.84
CA LYS A 284 11.21 34.73 2.55
C LYS A 284 12.74 34.74 2.67
N ALA A 285 13.28 35.42 3.68
CA ALA A 285 14.73 35.43 3.91
C ALA A 285 15.28 34.02 4.16
N ILE A 286 14.56 33.20 4.92
CA ILE A 286 14.97 31.81 5.20
C ILE A 286 14.80 30.95 3.93
N ASP A 287 13.70 31.06 3.21
CA ASP A 287 13.48 30.31 1.96
C ASP A 287 14.55 30.62 0.91
N ASP A 288 14.95 31.90 0.78
CA ASP A 288 16.01 32.35 -0.13
C ASP A 288 17.40 31.81 0.31
N GLU A 289 17.71 31.80 1.61
CA GLU A 289 18.93 31.21 2.19
C GLU A 289 19.00 29.70 1.91
N GLU A 290 17.90 29.00 2.14
CA GLU A 290 17.79 27.55 2.00
C GLU A 290 17.71 27.12 0.53
N GLY A 291 17.30 28.03 -0.36
CA GLY A 291 17.03 27.74 -1.77
C GLY A 291 15.82 26.84 -2.00
N SER A 292 14.98 26.65 -0.97
CA SER A 292 13.72 25.90 -0.96
C SER A 292 12.90 26.19 0.31
N PRO A 293 11.55 26.30 0.23
CA PRO A 293 10.66 26.40 1.40
C PRO A 293 10.73 25.21 2.36
N SER A 294 11.24 24.06 1.92
CA SER A 294 11.46 22.90 2.79
C SER A 294 12.44 23.20 3.92
N GLY A 295 13.39 24.13 3.74
CA GLY A 295 14.34 24.48 4.79
C GLY A 295 13.67 25.17 5.97
N LEU A 296 12.76 26.11 5.70
CA LEU A 296 11.93 26.73 6.75
C LEU A 296 11.04 25.68 7.45
N MET A 297 10.45 24.75 6.69
CA MET A 297 9.69 23.62 7.26
C MET A 297 10.55 22.77 8.20
N LEU A 298 11.76 22.40 7.78
CA LEU A 298 12.67 21.59 8.60
C LEU A 298 13.12 22.31 9.86
N ARG A 299 13.41 23.63 9.80
CA ARG A 299 13.72 24.42 10.99
C ARG A 299 12.55 24.41 11.99
N PHE A 300 11.33 24.55 11.49
CA PHE A 300 10.11 24.51 12.30
C PHE A 300 9.90 23.16 12.98
N VAL A 301 9.96 22.05 12.24
CA VAL A 301 9.73 20.72 12.81
C VAL A 301 10.88 20.23 13.69
N ASN A 302 12.13 20.63 13.40
CA ASN A 302 13.26 20.35 14.28
C ASN A 302 13.09 21.02 15.65
N ALA A 303 12.59 22.27 15.68
CA ALA A 303 12.34 22.99 16.93
C ALA A 303 11.25 22.30 17.77
N ILE A 304 10.17 21.85 17.12
CA ILE A 304 9.10 21.08 17.79
C ILE A 304 9.66 19.75 18.31
N ALA A 305 10.37 19.00 17.47
CA ALA A 305 10.92 17.69 17.84
C ALA A 305 11.93 17.75 19.00
N ALA A 306 12.73 18.82 19.07
CA ALA A 306 13.67 19.04 20.17
C ALA A 306 12.95 19.18 21.54
N GLU A 307 11.73 19.72 21.55
CA GLU A 307 10.93 19.85 22.77
C GLU A 307 10.09 18.60 23.05
N THR A 308 9.45 18.02 22.03
CA THR A 308 8.56 16.86 22.23
C THR A 308 9.33 15.60 22.62
N SER A 309 10.54 15.40 22.09
CA SER A 309 11.38 14.25 22.41
C SER A 309 11.83 14.20 23.88
N LYS A 310 11.79 15.32 24.61
CA LYS A 310 12.08 15.34 26.07
C LYS A 310 11.03 14.56 26.87
N ALA A 311 9.78 14.55 26.40
CA ALA A 311 8.67 13.84 27.04
C ALA A 311 8.32 12.52 26.32
N TYR A 312 8.52 12.46 25.00
CA TYR A 312 8.14 11.34 24.13
C TYR A 312 9.29 10.95 23.20
N PRO A 313 10.40 10.39 23.73
CA PRO A 313 11.58 10.06 22.92
C PRO A 313 11.32 8.95 21.89
N ASP A 314 10.24 8.19 22.03
CA ASP A 314 9.85 7.07 21.16
C ASP A 314 8.85 7.46 20.06
N LYS A 315 8.42 8.72 19.98
CA LYS A 315 7.47 9.22 18.97
C LYS A 315 8.17 10.06 17.92
N LEU A 316 7.71 9.97 16.68
CA LEU A 316 8.25 10.73 15.55
C LEU A 316 7.33 11.89 15.16
N ILE A 317 7.94 12.96 14.66
CA ILE A 317 7.28 14.04 13.91
C ILE A 317 7.47 13.75 12.43
N ASP A 318 6.38 13.58 11.69
CA ASP A 318 6.38 13.46 10.23
C ASP A 318 6.08 14.82 9.60
N THR A 319 6.77 15.17 8.52
CA THR A 319 6.47 16.36 7.71
C THR A 319 6.54 16.07 6.23
N LEU A 320 5.91 16.91 5.42
CA LEU A 320 5.81 16.72 3.97
C LEU A 320 6.98 17.40 3.25
N ALA A 321 7.55 16.68 2.28
CA ALA A 321 8.25 17.20 1.12
C ALA A 321 7.30 17.03 -0.08
N TYR A 322 6.38 17.99 -0.23
CA TYR A 322 5.24 17.93 -1.12
C TYR A 322 5.01 19.29 -1.79
N GLN A 323 4.71 19.27 -3.10
CA GLN A 323 4.53 20.48 -3.90
C GLN A 323 5.69 21.47 -3.71
N TRP A 324 5.44 22.63 -3.08
CA TRP A 324 6.40 23.69 -2.86
C TRP A 324 7.44 23.38 -1.76
N THR A 325 7.32 22.26 -1.05
CA THR A 325 8.36 21.73 -0.14
C THR A 325 9.09 20.49 -0.68
N GLU A 326 8.81 20.03 -1.90
CA GLU A 326 9.41 18.79 -2.44
C GLU A 326 10.94 18.89 -2.55
N LYS A 327 11.45 20.01 -3.06
CA LYS A 327 12.88 20.23 -3.26
C LYS A 327 13.60 20.29 -1.91
N PRO A 328 14.67 19.50 -1.68
CA PRO A 328 15.41 19.56 -0.42
C PRO A 328 16.13 20.91 -0.23
N PRO A 329 16.35 21.33 1.02
CA PRO A 329 17.05 22.58 1.32
C PRO A 329 18.57 22.43 1.19
N LYS A 330 19.26 23.56 1.02
CA LYS A 330 20.72 23.60 0.89
C LYS A 330 21.44 23.69 2.23
N VAL A 331 20.85 24.33 3.25
CA VAL A 331 21.54 24.66 4.50
C VAL A 331 21.08 23.75 5.64
N THR A 332 19.77 23.58 5.82
CA THR A 332 19.23 22.69 6.87
C THR A 332 19.33 21.22 6.46
N THR A 333 20.51 20.63 6.62
CA THR A 333 20.78 19.22 6.26
C THR A 333 20.95 18.29 7.46
N LYS A 334 20.73 18.78 8.68
CA LYS A 334 20.77 17.98 9.91
C LYS A 334 19.39 17.97 10.57
N LEU A 335 18.73 16.83 10.53
CA LEU A 335 17.41 16.65 11.15
C LEU A 335 17.57 16.15 12.60
N HIS A 336 16.61 16.50 13.43
CA HIS A 336 16.45 15.87 14.74
C HIS A 336 16.14 14.37 14.54
N PRO A 337 16.66 13.44 15.38
CA PRO A 337 16.44 12.00 15.22
C PRO A 337 14.97 11.57 15.18
N ASN A 338 14.11 12.33 15.85
CA ASN A 338 12.66 12.12 15.85
C ASN A 338 11.92 12.79 14.67
N VAL A 339 12.61 13.33 13.66
CA VAL A 339 11.97 13.92 12.47
C VAL A 339 12.04 12.97 11.30
N ARG A 340 10.89 12.75 10.67
CA ARG A 340 10.67 11.98 9.47
C ARG A 340 10.17 12.89 8.35
N VAL A 341 10.66 12.65 7.14
CA VAL A 341 10.21 13.35 5.94
C VAL A 341 9.42 12.39 5.07
N ARG A 342 8.29 12.85 4.55
CA ARG A 342 7.45 12.14 3.60
C ARG A 342 7.49 12.85 2.26
N LEU A 343 8.14 12.23 1.28
CA LEU A 343 8.30 12.76 -0.07
C LEU A 343 7.17 12.27 -0.99
N CYS A 344 6.64 13.15 -1.84
CA CYS A 344 5.43 12.91 -2.64
C CYS A 344 5.67 13.22 -4.14
N PRO A 345 5.68 12.23 -5.05
CA PRO A 345 5.90 12.41 -6.49
C PRO A 345 4.66 12.89 -7.27
N ILE A 346 3.89 13.87 -6.76
CA ILE A 346 2.55 14.19 -7.26
C ILE A 346 2.47 14.57 -8.76
N PHE A 347 3.55 15.09 -9.34
CA PHE A 347 3.59 15.53 -10.74
C PHE A 347 4.24 14.52 -11.69
N CYS A 348 4.72 13.39 -11.17
CA CYS A 348 5.43 12.40 -11.95
C CYS A 348 4.52 11.71 -12.98
N CYS A 349 5.16 11.17 -13.99
CA CYS A 349 4.55 10.22 -14.91
C CYS A 349 4.44 8.86 -14.23
N GLU A 350 3.23 8.30 -14.20
CA GLU A 350 2.94 7.00 -13.58
C GLU A 350 2.99 5.83 -14.58
N SER A 351 3.12 6.09 -15.88
CA SER A 351 3.21 5.03 -16.90
C SER A 351 4.58 4.35 -16.96
N HIS A 352 5.63 5.03 -16.52
CA HIS A 352 7.02 4.62 -16.76
C HIS A 352 7.86 4.65 -15.47
N PRO A 353 8.81 3.71 -15.29
CA PRO A 353 9.75 3.75 -14.18
C PRO A 353 10.42 5.12 -14.03
N TYR A 354 10.45 5.65 -12.80
CA TYR A 354 10.87 7.03 -12.56
C TYR A 354 12.31 7.31 -13.01
N GLU A 355 13.24 6.38 -12.82
CA GLU A 355 14.65 6.57 -13.22
C GLU A 355 14.88 6.60 -14.73
N THR A 356 14.01 5.94 -15.51
CA THR A 356 14.18 5.84 -16.97
C THR A 356 13.24 6.74 -17.75
N CYS A 357 12.27 7.37 -17.06
CA CYS A 357 11.34 8.30 -17.67
C CYS A 357 12.00 9.67 -17.88
N GLY A 358 12.18 10.08 -19.13
CA GLY A 358 12.85 11.33 -19.49
C GLY A 358 12.04 12.62 -19.26
N THR A 359 10.91 12.56 -18.56
CA THR A 359 10.15 13.77 -18.20
C THR A 359 10.92 14.61 -17.20
N LYS A 360 10.70 15.92 -17.24
CA LYS A 360 11.34 16.85 -16.32
C LYS A 360 10.98 16.51 -14.87
N GLU A 361 9.71 16.23 -14.61
CA GLU A 361 9.19 15.94 -13.28
C GLU A 361 9.80 14.68 -12.68
N ASN A 362 9.93 13.59 -13.45
CA ASN A 362 10.55 12.36 -12.95
C ASN A 362 12.05 12.55 -12.71
N THR A 363 12.74 13.28 -13.59
CA THR A 363 14.16 13.60 -13.42
C THR A 363 14.39 14.42 -12.14
N GLU A 364 13.60 15.47 -11.93
CA GLU A 364 13.66 16.32 -10.73
C GLU A 364 13.31 15.53 -9.47
N PHE A 365 12.28 14.68 -9.51
CA PHE A 365 11.90 13.84 -8.38
C PHE A 365 13.00 12.85 -7.99
N VAL A 366 13.60 12.14 -8.95
CA VAL A 366 14.69 11.18 -8.67
C VAL A 366 15.91 11.91 -8.09
N GLU A 367 16.23 13.10 -8.58
CA GLU A 367 17.28 13.93 -8.00
C GLU A 367 16.92 14.39 -6.58
N ASN A 368 15.68 14.83 -6.34
CA ASN A 368 15.19 15.22 -5.01
C ASN A 368 15.25 14.04 -4.04
N LEU A 369 14.77 12.85 -4.43
CA LEU A 369 14.84 11.62 -3.65
C LEU A 369 16.28 11.28 -3.26
N LYS A 370 17.22 11.34 -4.22
CA LYS A 370 18.65 11.11 -3.97
C LYS A 370 19.27 12.15 -3.04
N ASN A 371 18.77 13.38 -3.05
CA ASN A 371 19.27 14.44 -2.19
C ASN A 371 18.67 14.35 -0.78
N TRP A 372 17.39 13.98 -0.66
CA TRP A 372 16.76 13.68 0.62
C TRP A 372 17.40 12.47 1.32
N SER A 373 17.76 11.41 0.59
CA SER A 373 18.41 10.24 1.17
C SER A 373 19.81 10.51 1.73
N LYS A 374 20.45 11.62 1.36
CA LYS A 374 21.71 12.10 1.96
C LYS A 374 21.48 12.91 3.23
N ILE A 375 20.29 13.47 3.40
CA ILE A 375 19.92 14.36 4.51
C ILE A 375 19.38 13.54 5.69
N THR A 376 18.63 12.47 5.42
CA THR A 376 17.98 11.66 6.45
C THR A 376 17.85 10.19 6.06
N ASP A 377 17.87 9.32 7.06
CA ASP A 377 17.50 7.90 6.96
C ASP A 377 16.05 7.64 7.41
N GLN A 378 15.32 8.69 7.80
CA GLN A 378 13.89 8.68 8.16
C GLN A 378 13.04 9.19 6.99
N LEU A 379 13.11 8.50 5.85
CA LEU A 379 12.38 8.89 4.64
C LEU A 379 11.22 7.94 4.37
N TYR A 380 10.00 8.50 4.31
CA TYR A 380 8.79 7.84 3.83
C TYR A 380 8.39 8.39 2.46
N ILE A 381 7.61 7.61 1.72
CA ILE A 381 7.02 8.03 0.46
C ILE A 381 5.50 7.99 0.57
N TRP A 382 4.85 9.00 0.01
CA TRP A 382 3.46 8.96 -0.40
C TRP A 382 3.44 8.77 -1.91
N HIS A 383 3.02 7.60 -2.39
CA HIS A 383 2.99 7.25 -3.81
C HIS A 383 1.55 7.11 -4.28
N TYR A 384 1.26 7.49 -5.52
CA TYR A 384 -0.09 7.48 -6.08
C TYR A 384 -0.23 6.40 -7.17
N ASN A 385 -1.33 5.65 -7.19
CA ASN A 385 -1.49 4.50 -8.10
C ASN A 385 -2.91 4.40 -8.70
N THR A 386 -3.56 5.54 -8.91
CA THR A 386 -4.87 5.64 -9.58
C THR A 386 -5.05 7.00 -10.23
N SER A 387 -6.14 7.16 -10.99
CA SER A 387 -6.62 8.49 -11.41
C SER A 387 -7.66 9.00 -10.42
N PHE A 388 -7.30 10.01 -9.62
CA PHE A 388 -8.22 10.68 -8.69
C PHE A 388 -9.33 11.44 -9.40
N ALA A 389 -9.11 11.82 -10.67
CA ALA A 389 -10.15 12.38 -11.51
C ALA A 389 -11.16 11.32 -12.00
N ASN A 390 -10.75 10.05 -12.11
CA ASN A 390 -11.56 8.97 -12.67
C ASN A 390 -11.09 7.59 -12.14
N TYR A 391 -11.61 7.11 -11.01
CA TYR A 391 -11.21 5.84 -10.39
C TYR A 391 -11.47 4.59 -11.26
N LEU A 392 -12.38 4.71 -12.25
CA LEU A 392 -12.70 3.65 -13.21
C LEU A 392 -11.88 3.73 -14.50
N ASN A 393 -10.99 4.71 -14.64
CA ASN A 393 -10.17 4.80 -15.85
C ASN A 393 -9.10 3.70 -15.84
N PRO A 394 -8.88 2.96 -16.94
CA PRO A 394 -7.73 2.06 -17.04
C PRO A 394 -6.42 2.79 -16.71
N PHE A 395 -5.66 2.28 -15.75
CA PHE A 395 -4.48 2.96 -15.20
C PHE A 395 -3.24 2.03 -15.24
N PRO A 396 -2.56 1.91 -16.39
CA PRO A 396 -1.49 0.93 -16.59
C PRO A 396 -0.11 1.40 -16.06
N ASP A 397 0.01 1.49 -14.75
CA ASP A 397 1.19 1.92 -13.98
C ASP A 397 2.01 0.75 -13.38
N TYR A 398 1.59 -0.50 -13.58
CA TYR A 398 2.18 -1.67 -12.91
C TYR A 398 3.71 -1.77 -13.03
N LEU A 399 4.27 -1.53 -14.23
CA LEU A 399 5.73 -1.54 -14.42
C LEU A 399 6.41 -0.46 -13.57
N GLN A 400 5.83 0.73 -13.55
CA GLN A 400 6.33 1.85 -12.77
C GLN A 400 6.30 1.53 -11.27
N LEU A 401 5.21 0.94 -10.75
CA LEU A 401 5.09 0.61 -9.33
C LEU A 401 6.17 -0.39 -8.88
N MET A 402 6.37 -1.45 -9.67
CA MET A 402 7.37 -2.50 -9.40
C MET A 402 8.79 -1.95 -9.41
N ASP A 403 9.15 -1.16 -10.43
CA ASP A 403 10.50 -0.59 -10.56
C ASP A 403 10.76 0.47 -9.49
N THR A 404 9.76 1.29 -9.19
CA THR A 404 9.92 2.40 -8.25
C THR A 404 10.05 1.90 -6.80
N ALA A 405 9.43 0.77 -6.44
CA ALA A 405 9.71 0.13 -5.15
C ALA A 405 11.18 -0.28 -5.00
N LYS A 406 11.82 -0.79 -6.06
CA LYS A 406 13.26 -1.11 -6.06
C LYS A 406 14.10 0.15 -5.89
N LEU A 407 13.76 1.23 -6.61
CA LEU A 407 14.40 2.53 -6.44
C LEU A 407 14.32 3.00 -4.98
N TYR A 408 13.12 2.98 -4.39
CA TYR A 408 12.91 3.41 -3.00
C TYR A 408 13.74 2.60 -2.01
N LYS A 409 13.81 1.28 -2.19
CA LYS A 409 14.67 0.42 -1.36
C LYS A 409 16.15 0.81 -1.48
N ARG A 410 16.65 1.02 -2.71
CA ARG A 410 18.04 1.44 -2.95
C ARG A 410 18.36 2.83 -2.39
N MET A 411 17.37 3.71 -2.30
CA MET A 411 17.50 5.06 -1.74
C MET A 411 17.32 5.10 -0.22
N GLY A 412 17.14 3.96 0.45
CA GLY A 412 17.02 3.89 1.92
C GLY A 412 15.67 4.34 2.46
N VAL A 413 14.63 4.41 1.61
CA VAL A 413 13.24 4.68 2.05
C VAL A 413 12.82 3.63 3.08
N LYS A 414 12.25 4.08 4.18
CA LYS A 414 11.80 3.24 5.30
C LYS A 414 10.35 2.80 5.16
N GLY A 415 9.50 3.57 4.49
CA GLY A 415 8.07 3.31 4.45
C GLY A 415 7.38 3.88 3.22
N ILE A 416 6.31 3.23 2.78
CA ILE A 416 5.52 3.63 1.62
C ILE A 416 4.03 3.61 1.96
N PHE A 417 3.36 4.71 1.66
CA PHE A 417 1.92 4.84 1.55
C PHE A 417 1.55 4.82 0.07
N TRP A 418 0.85 3.79 -0.38
CA TRP A 418 0.35 3.64 -1.75
C TRP A 418 -1.10 4.09 -1.81
N GLU A 419 -1.33 5.34 -2.22
CA GLU A 419 -2.65 5.93 -2.33
C GLU A 419 -3.33 5.60 -3.65
N GLY A 420 -4.38 4.78 -3.57
CA GLY A 420 -5.19 4.40 -4.71
C GLY A 420 -6.66 4.73 -4.55
N SER A 421 -7.52 3.90 -5.16
CA SER A 421 -8.96 4.08 -5.03
C SER A 421 -9.43 3.68 -3.63
N TYR A 422 -9.76 4.67 -2.82
CA TYR A 422 -10.26 4.51 -1.44
C TYR A 422 -11.76 4.85 -1.19
N PRO A 423 -12.65 5.11 -2.19
CA PRO A 423 -14.07 5.24 -1.91
C PRO A 423 -14.67 4.05 -1.16
N GLN A 424 -15.64 4.34 -0.28
CA GLN A 424 -16.43 3.30 0.36
C GLN A 424 -17.11 2.41 -0.69
N GLY A 425 -17.05 1.09 -0.51
CA GLY A 425 -17.60 0.11 -1.44
C GLY A 425 -16.65 -0.33 -2.55
N GLY A 426 -15.51 0.37 -2.73
CA GLY A 426 -14.44 -0.03 -3.64
C GLY A 426 -14.84 0.07 -5.12
N GLY A 427 -14.23 -0.77 -5.94
CA GLY A 427 -14.50 -0.90 -7.37
C GLY A 427 -13.64 -0.02 -8.27
N GLY A 428 -12.49 0.46 -7.78
CA GLY A 428 -11.49 1.08 -8.64
C GLY A 428 -10.96 0.11 -9.71
N GLU A 429 -10.39 0.65 -10.78
CA GLU A 429 -9.82 -0.18 -11.85
C GLU A 429 -8.79 -1.19 -11.32
N MET A 430 -9.04 -2.48 -11.59
CA MET A 430 -8.18 -3.61 -11.21
C MET A 430 -7.72 -3.56 -9.74
N ALA A 431 -8.56 -3.04 -8.84
CA ALA A 431 -8.16 -2.72 -7.48
C ALA A 431 -7.71 -3.95 -6.68
N PHE A 432 -8.29 -5.13 -6.93
CA PHE A 432 -7.84 -6.39 -6.29
C PHE A 432 -6.43 -6.81 -6.73
N LEU A 433 -6.17 -6.80 -8.05
CA LEU A 433 -4.85 -7.13 -8.61
C LEU A 433 -3.78 -6.16 -8.08
N ARG A 434 -4.09 -4.87 -8.10
CA ARG A 434 -3.22 -3.80 -7.61
C ARG A 434 -2.92 -3.93 -6.12
N SER A 435 -3.94 -4.18 -5.31
CA SER A 435 -3.79 -4.42 -3.87
C SER A 435 -2.88 -5.60 -3.59
N TYR A 436 -3.06 -6.69 -4.33
CA TYR A 436 -2.27 -7.90 -4.17
C TYR A 436 -0.80 -7.70 -4.57
N LEU A 437 -0.56 -7.12 -5.75
CA LEU A 437 0.79 -6.83 -6.24
C LEU A 437 1.56 -5.95 -5.24
N LEU A 438 0.96 -4.84 -4.81
CA LEU A 438 1.63 -3.89 -3.92
C LEU A 438 1.92 -4.49 -2.55
N SER A 439 1.07 -5.38 -2.05
CA SER A 439 1.34 -6.10 -0.81
C SER A 439 2.56 -7.02 -0.92
N LYS A 440 2.82 -7.60 -2.10
CA LYS A 440 4.02 -8.43 -2.33
C LYS A 440 5.26 -7.58 -2.53
N VAL A 441 5.19 -6.58 -3.42
CA VAL A 441 6.31 -5.70 -3.79
C VAL A 441 6.81 -4.88 -2.59
N THR A 442 5.92 -4.48 -1.69
CA THR A 442 6.31 -3.70 -0.50
C THR A 442 6.91 -4.58 0.62
N TRP A 443 6.69 -5.90 0.58
CA TRP A 443 7.42 -6.83 1.44
C TRP A 443 8.81 -7.12 0.86
N ASP A 444 8.85 -7.48 -0.42
CA ASP A 444 10.07 -7.77 -1.18
C ASP A 444 10.04 -7.07 -2.55
N PRO A 445 10.75 -5.95 -2.71
CA PRO A 445 10.84 -5.23 -3.98
C PRO A 445 11.47 -6.03 -5.10
N GLU A 446 12.23 -7.09 -4.81
CA GLU A 446 12.89 -7.91 -5.82
C GLU A 446 12.01 -9.03 -6.38
N VAL A 447 10.80 -9.21 -5.85
CA VAL A 447 9.84 -10.19 -6.37
C VAL A 447 9.57 -9.97 -7.87
N ASP A 448 9.43 -11.06 -8.62
CA ASP A 448 8.96 -11.00 -10.01
C ASP A 448 7.48 -10.61 -10.03
N GLY A 449 7.22 -9.30 -10.08
CA GLY A 449 5.87 -8.79 -10.04
C GLY A 449 5.03 -9.14 -11.28
N MET A 450 5.64 -9.43 -12.43
CA MET A 450 4.90 -9.96 -13.60
C MET A 450 4.40 -11.38 -13.31
N ALA A 451 5.21 -12.21 -12.66
CA ALA A 451 4.79 -13.53 -12.20
C ALA A 451 3.70 -13.42 -11.11
N VAL A 452 3.82 -12.49 -10.17
CA VAL A 452 2.79 -12.23 -9.14
C VAL A 452 1.46 -11.84 -9.77
N MET A 453 1.46 -10.94 -10.76
CA MET A 453 0.24 -10.55 -11.46
C MET A 453 -0.36 -11.71 -12.25
N ARG A 454 0.47 -12.51 -12.93
CA ARG A 454 0.04 -13.71 -13.66
C ARG A 454 -0.65 -14.70 -12.72
N GLU A 455 -0.01 -15.00 -11.61
CA GLU A 455 -0.51 -15.93 -10.60
C GLU A 455 -1.80 -15.43 -9.96
N PHE A 456 -1.89 -14.13 -9.63
CA PHE A 456 -3.13 -13.53 -9.17
C PHE A 456 -4.24 -13.74 -10.19
N CYS A 457 -3.98 -13.47 -11.47
CA CYS A 457 -5.00 -13.62 -12.50
C CYS A 457 -5.47 -15.08 -12.63
N ASP A 458 -4.55 -16.04 -12.60
CA ASP A 458 -4.88 -17.47 -12.58
C ASP A 458 -5.75 -17.86 -11.39
N ASP A 459 -5.39 -17.42 -10.19
CA ASP A 459 -6.02 -17.87 -8.96
C ASP A 459 -7.33 -17.14 -8.66
N PHE A 460 -7.44 -15.87 -9.09
CA PHE A 460 -8.62 -15.05 -8.85
C PHE A 460 -9.69 -15.23 -9.91
N TYR A 461 -9.32 -15.49 -11.18
CA TYR A 461 -10.27 -15.62 -12.29
C TYR A 461 -10.34 -17.05 -12.89
N GLY A 462 -9.54 -18.00 -12.43
CA GLY A 462 -9.51 -19.36 -12.98
C GLY A 462 -9.09 -19.36 -14.46
N LYS A 463 -9.77 -20.15 -15.30
CA LYS A 463 -9.50 -20.17 -16.76
C LYS A 463 -9.63 -18.80 -17.45
N SER A 464 -10.40 -17.87 -16.91
CA SER A 464 -10.52 -16.50 -17.44
C SER A 464 -9.24 -15.68 -17.21
N GLY A 465 -8.41 -16.07 -16.24
CA GLY A 465 -7.22 -15.35 -15.81
C GLY A 465 -6.24 -15.04 -16.92
N LYS A 466 -6.11 -15.94 -17.90
CA LYS A 466 -5.24 -15.69 -19.06
C LYS A 466 -5.63 -14.45 -19.84
N TYR A 467 -6.92 -14.25 -20.08
CA TYR A 467 -7.40 -13.12 -20.88
C TYR A 467 -7.39 -11.81 -20.09
N ILE A 468 -7.60 -11.87 -18.78
CA ILE A 468 -7.44 -10.70 -17.90
C ILE A 468 -5.97 -10.25 -17.87
N PHE A 469 -5.04 -11.19 -17.74
CA PHE A 469 -3.61 -10.87 -17.78
C PHE A 469 -3.19 -10.30 -19.16
N GLU A 470 -3.68 -10.89 -20.26
CA GLU A 470 -3.46 -10.34 -21.61
C GLU A 470 -4.01 -8.91 -21.76
N TYR A 471 -5.12 -8.58 -21.09
CA TYR A 471 -5.65 -7.21 -21.06
C TYR A 471 -4.73 -6.24 -20.30
N VAL A 472 -4.24 -6.64 -19.12
CA VAL A 472 -3.28 -5.83 -18.36
C VAL A 472 -2.02 -5.59 -19.18
N GLN A 473 -1.50 -6.63 -19.85
CA GLN A 473 -0.35 -6.52 -20.74
C GLN A 473 -0.62 -5.61 -21.95
N LEU A 474 -1.81 -5.68 -22.56
CA LEU A 474 -2.20 -4.81 -23.66
C LEU A 474 -2.12 -3.33 -23.27
N MET A 475 -2.68 -2.98 -22.10
CA MET A 475 -2.67 -1.61 -21.62
C MET A 475 -1.26 -1.13 -21.26
N LEU A 476 -0.47 -1.99 -20.61
CA LEU A 476 0.92 -1.70 -20.26
C LEU A 476 1.81 -1.53 -21.50
N ASP A 477 1.69 -2.43 -22.48
CA ASP A 477 2.42 -2.36 -23.74
C ASP A 477 2.10 -1.08 -24.49
N LYS A 478 0.84 -0.64 -24.47
CA LYS A 478 0.41 0.58 -25.15
C LYS A 478 1.12 1.82 -24.60
N VAL A 479 1.12 2.01 -23.28
CA VAL A 479 1.75 3.20 -22.69
C VAL A 479 3.26 3.17 -22.81
N THR A 480 3.88 1.98 -22.68
CA THR A 480 5.33 1.83 -22.71
C THR A 480 5.94 1.92 -24.11
N LYS A 481 5.35 1.24 -25.12
CA LYS A 481 5.89 1.20 -26.49
C LYS A 481 5.67 2.52 -27.24
N ASP A 482 4.57 3.20 -26.95
CA ASP A 482 4.23 4.46 -27.60
C ASP A 482 4.70 5.68 -26.80
N HIS A 483 5.39 5.47 -25.67
CA HIS A 483 5.88 6.51 -24.77
C HIS A 483 4.79 7.51 -24.34
N ILE A 484 3.62 6.98 -23.95
CA ILE A 484 2.48 7.79 -23.52
C ILE A 484 2.61 8.05 -22.02
N HIS A 485 2.64 9.32 -21.64
CA HIS A 485 2.82 9.73 -20.25
C HIS A 485 1.48 10.03 -19.58
N MET A 486 1.14 9.23 -18.56
CA MET A 486 -0.06 9.43 -17.73
C MET A 486 0.31 10.05 -16.38
N LYS A 487 -0.58 10.89 -15.84
CA LYS A 487 -0.53 11.41 -14.46
C LYS A 487 -1.80 10.99 -13.69
N ILE A 488 -1.83 11.28 -12.40
CA ILE A 488 -2.91 10.87 -11.47
C ILE A 488 -4.27 11.57 -11.68
N TRP A 489 -4.43 12.33 -12.75
CA TRP A 489 -5.70 12.94 -13.18
C TRP A 489 -6.08 12.54 -14.61
N ALA A 490 -5.62 11.35 -15.04
CA ALA A 490 -5.88 10.79 -16.35
C ALA A 490 -7.37 10.78 -16.70
N ALA A 491 -7.69 11.24 -17.91
CA ALA A 491 -9.04 11.28 -18.45
C ALA A 491 -9.40 9.97 -19.20
N PRO A 492 -10.69 9.67 -19.42
CA PRO A 492 -11.07 8.57 -20.31
C PRO A 492 -10.78 8.87 -21.79
N THR A 493 -10.29 10.07 -22.12
CA THR A 493 -9.86 10.50 -23.46
C THR A 493 -8.34 10.49 -23.65
N GLU A 494 -7.59 9.87 -22.73
CA GLU A 494 -6.13 9.76 -22.84
C GLU A 494 -5.69 9.03 -24.11
N ALA A 495 -4.50 9.37 -24.61
CA ALA A 495 -3.99 8.89 -25.89
C ALA A 495 -3.80 7.36 -25.97
N TYR A 496 -3.70 6.67 -24.83
CA TYR A 496 -3.58 5.22 -24.77
C TYR A 496 -4.92 4.50 -24.86
N LEU A 497 -6.04 5.21 -24.72
CA LEU A 497 -7.40 4.65 -24.77
C LEU A 497 -8.00 4.79 -26.18
N THR A 498 -7.25 4.41 -27.23
CA THR A 498 -7.76 4.53 -28.61
C THR A 498 -8.91 3.56 -28.88
N PRO A 499 -9.78 3.83 -29.87
CA PRO A 499 -10.85 2.90 -30.26
C PRO A 499 -10.35 1.47 -30.53
N GLU A 500 -9.15 1.32 -31.10
CA GLU A 500 -8.53 0.03 -31.38
C GLU A 500 -8.14 -0.71 -30.09
N ILE A 501 -7.54 -0.01 -29.13
CA ILE A 501 -7.15 -0.58 -27.83
C ILE A 501 -8.39 -0.98 -27.03
N ILE A 502 -9.41 -0.12 -27.00
CA ILE A 502 -10.67 -0.42 -26.32
C ILE A 502 -11.39 -1.60 -26.97
N ALA A 503 -11.41 -1.69 -28.31
CA ALA A 503 -11.98 -2.84 -29.01
C ALA A 503 -11.19 -4.14 -28.77
N ALA A 504 -9.87 -4.06 -28.64
CA ALA A 504 -9.04 -5.22 -28.29
C ALA A 504 -9.27 -5.67 -26.83
N ALA A 505 -9.37 -4.72 -25.90
CA ALA A 505 -9.74 -5.00 -24.51
C ALA A 505 -11.13 -5.66 -24.41
N ASP A 506 -12.13 -5.14 -25.13
CA ASP A 506 -13.49 -5.69 -25.14
C ASP A 506 -13.50 -7.17 -25.58
N LYS A 507 -12.72 -7.51 -26.63
CA LYS A 507 -12.56 -8.89 -27.11
C LYS A 507 -11.88 -9.81 -26.09
N LEU A 508 -10.94 -9.28 -25.30
CA LEU A 508 -10.29 -10.05 -24.23
C LEU A 508 -11.28 -10.33 -23.10
N PHE A 509 -12.11 -9.34 -22.73
CA PHE A 509 -13.18 -9.55 -21.77
C PHE A 509 -14.25 -10.52 -22.27
N ASP A 510 -14.63 -10.49 -23.55
CA ASP A 510 -15.54 -11.50 -24.12
C ASP A 510 -14.98 -12.93 -24.00
N LYS A 511 -13.69 -13.11 -24.26
CA LYS A 511 -13.01 -14.40 -24.06
C LYS A 511 -12.94 -14.78 -22.59
N ALA A 512 -12.68 -13.82 -21.70
CA ALA A 512 -12.64 -14.03 -20.26
C ALA A 512 -14.01 -14.49 -19.73
N GLU A 513 -15.10 -13.83 -20.13
CA GLU A 513 -16.46 -14.19 -19.73
C GLU A 513 -16.84 -15.57 -20.26
N ALA A 514 -16.51 -15.89 -21.51
CA ALA A 514 -16.76 -17.21 -22.10
C ALA A 514 -15.96 -18.34 -21.44
N ALA A 515 -14.80 -18.02 -20.86
CA ALA A 515 -13.93 -18.97 -20.18
C ALA A 515 -14.25 -19.17 -18.67
N ALA A 516 -15.17 -18.37 -18.12
CA ALA A 516 -15.49 -18.41 -16.70
C ALA A 516 -16.11 -19.76 -16.32
N GLU A 517 -15.54 -20.42 -15.31
CA GLU A 517 -15.92 -21.78 -14.92
C GLU A 517 -17.11 -21.83 -13.96
N SER A 518 -17.45 -20.70 -13.35
CA SER A 518 -18.56 -20.57 -12.41
C SER A 518 -19.15 -19.16 -12.42
N PRO A 519 -20.36 -18.96 -11.87
CA PRO A 519 -20.96 -17.63 -11.70
C PRO A 519 -20.05 -16.68 -10.90
N GLU A 520 -19.31 -17.17 -9.90
CA GLU A 520 -18.41 -16.37 -9.09
C GLU A 520 -17.23 -15.82 -9.91
N TYR A 521 -16.61 -16.65 -10.76
CA TYR A 521 -15.56 -16.19 -11.67
C TYR A 521 -16.10 -15.22 -12.73
N LEU A 522 -17.29 -15.49 -13.26
CA LEU A 522 -17.94 -14.61 -14.23
C LEU A 522 -18.22 -13.22 -13.64
N GLU A 523 -18.71 -13.15 -12.40
CA GLU A 523 -18.98 -11.88 -11.74
C GLU A 523 -17.70 -11.07 -11.47
N ARG A 524 -16.57 -11.72 -11.16
CA ARG A 524 -15.26 -11.05 -11.05
C ARG A 524 -14.84 -10.45 -12.40
N VAL A 525 -14.91 -11.23 -13.48
CA VAL A 525 -14.60 -10.74 -14.83
C VAL A 525 -15.49 -9.55 -15.22
N LYS A 526 -16.80 -9.65 -14.96
CA LYS A 526 -17.75 -8.55 -15.26
C LYS A 526 -17.54 -7.32 -14.39
N HIS A 527 -17.07 -7.49 -13.15
CA HIS A 527 -16.68 -6.39 -12.29
C HIS A 527 -15.51 -5.63 -12.91
N ASP A 528 -14.45 -6.33 -13.32
CA ASP A 528 -13.26 -5.70 -13.89
C ASP A 528 -13.43 -5.23 -15.35
N ARG A 529 -14.55 -5.56 -16.00
CA ARG A 529 -14.93 -4.99 -17.31
C ARG A 529 -15.51 -3.57 -17.20
N ILE A 530 -15.97 -3.14 -16.02
CA ILE A 530 -16.63 -1.84 -15.83
C ILE A 530 -15.78 -0.65 -16.32
N PRO A 531 -14.45 -0.59 -16.07
CA PRO A 531 -13.56 0.41 -16.66
C PRO A 531 -13.69 0.57 -18.18
N ILE A 532 -13.84 -0.53 -18.92
CA ILE A 532 -14.00 -0.50 -20.38
C ILE A 532 -15.38 0.03 -20.78
N ILE A 533 -16.42 -0.34 -20.03
CA ILE A 533 -17.78 0.22 -20.22
C ILE A 533 -17.76 1.73 -19.96
N PHE A 534 -17.08 2.17 -18.91
CA PHE A 534 -16.93 3.58 -18.56
C PHE A 534 -16.26 4.38 -19.69
N VAL A 535 -15.14 3.90 -20.23
CA VAL A 535 -14.45 4.57 -21.35
C VAL A 535 -15.33 4.63 -22.60
N LYS A 536 -16.01 3.52 -22.96
CA LYS A 536 -16.93 3.46 -24.11
C LYS A 536 -18.10 4.43 -23.98
N LEU A 537 -18.60 4.64 -22.75
CA LEU A 537 -19.65 5.62 -22.47
C LEU A 537 -19.12 7.05 -22.53
N MET A 538 -17.99 7.32 -21.87
CA MET A 538 -17.52 8.69 -21.64
C MET A 538 -16.81 9.31 -22.83
N GLN A 539 -16.10 8.55 -23.67
CA GLN A 539 -15.36 9.13 -24.80
C GLN A 539 -16.26 9.88 -25.78
N PRO A 540 -17.38 9.31 -26.29
CA PRO A 540 -18.26 10.05 -27.19
C PRO A 540 -18.87 11.28 -26.53
N ILE A 541 -19.21 11.19 -25.23
CA ILE A 541 -19.77 12.31 -24.45
C ILE A 541 -18.76 13.45 -24.35
N LEU A 542 -17.53 13.18 -23.95
CA LEU A 542 -16.50 14.21 -23.76
C LEU A 542 -16.01 14.78 -25.09
N ASN A 543 -15.98 13.98 -26.15
CA ASN A 543 -15.61 14.41 -27.50
C ASN A 543 -16.75 15.10 -28.27
N LYS A 544 -17.92 15.30 -27.63
CA LYS A 544 -19.11 15.93 -28.24
C LYS A 544 -19.62 15.19 -29.50
N GLN A 545 -19.54 13.86 -29.49
CA GLN A 545 -19.92 12.97 -30.58
C GLN A 545 -21.33 12.36 -30.37
N THR A 546 -22.14 12.93 -29.47
CA THR A 546 -23.48 12.42 -29.09
C THR A 546 -24.64 13.14 -29.77
N LYS A 547 -24.36 14.07 -30.69
CA LYS A 547 -25.39 14.88 -31.35
C LYS A 547 -26.41 14.00 -32.10
N GLY A 548 -27.69 14.22 -31.83
CA GLY A 548 -28.82 13.43 -32.33
C GLY A 548 -29.03 12.09 -31.61
N LYS A 549 -28.29 11.82 -30.52
CA LYS A 549 -28.32 10.54 -29.78
C LYS A 549 -28.49 10.72 -28.26
N ALA A 550 -29.00 11.86 -27.80
CA ALA A 550 -29.16 12.17 -26.37
C ALA A 550 -29.88 11.05 -25.59
N GLU A 551 -30.99 10.53 -26.12
CA GLU A 551 -31.79 9.48 -25.47
C GLU A 551 -31.02 8.17 -25.33
N GLU A 552 -30.29 7.76 -26.38
CA GLU A 552 -29.46 6.55 -26.40
C GLU A 552 -28.38 6.62 -25.30
N TYR A 553 -27.63 7.72 -25.24
CA TYR A 553 -26.57 7.90 -24.26
C TYR A 553 -27.10 8.13 -22.84
N THR A 554 -28.27 8.76 -22.68
CA THR A 554 -28.92 8.90 -21.37
C THR A 554 -29.30 7.54 -20.81
N LYS A 555 -29.87 6.67 -21.64
CA LYS A 555 -30.19 5.29 -21.24
C LYS A 555 -28.93 4.50 -20.89
N ALA A 556 -27.88 4.59 -21.71
CA ALA A 556 -26.60 3.92 -21.43
C ALA A 556 -25.97 4.41 -20.11
N LEU A 557 -26.06 5.71 -19.82
CA LEU A 557 -25.62 6.31 -18.57
C LEU A 557 -26.45 5.81 -17.37
N ASP A 558 -27.77 5.74 -17.49
CA ASP A 558 -28.65 5.20 -16.44
C ASP A 558 -28.32 3.74 -16.12
N GLU A 559 -28.11 2.91 -17.15
CA GLU A 559 -27.73 1.50 -17.01
C GLU A 559 -26.34 1.35 -16.37
N PHE A 560 -25.37 2.17 -16.79
CA PHE A 560 -24.03 2.19 -16.21
C PHE A 560 -24.04 2.56 -14.72
N VAL A 561 -24.79 3.61 -14.36
CA VAL A 561 -24.91 4.05 -12.96
C VAL A 561 -25.60 2.98 -12.12
N ALA A 562 -26.66 2.35 -12.63
CA ALA A 562 -27.32 1.24 -11.96
C ALA A 562 -26.37 0.04 -11.74
N LEU A 563 -25.53 -0.27 -12.73
CA LEU A 563 -24.52 -1.33 -12.66
C LEU A 563 -23.45 -1.06 -11.60
N CYS A 564 -22.94 0.17 -11.54
CA CYS A 564 -21.95 0.57 -10.54
C CYS A 564 -22.55 0.48 -9.12
N LYS A 565 -23.77 1.00 -8.94
CA LYS A 565 -24.50 0.94 -7.66
C LYS A 565 -24.79 -0.49 -7.21
N SER A 566 -25.16 -1.38 -8.11
CA SER A 566 -25.43 -2.79 -7.76
C SER A 566 -24.19 -3.54 -7.27
N ARG A 567 -22.99 -3.00 -7.54
CA ARG A 567 -21.70 -3.50 -7.08
C ARG A 567 -21.10 -2.70 -5.93
N GLY A 568 -21.86 -1.78 -5.35
CA GLY A 568 -21.47 -1.01 -4.18
C GLY A 568 -20.57 0.20 -4.46
N MET A 569 -20.30 0.53 -5.73
CA MET A 569 -19.50 1.72 -6.07
C MET A 569 -20.25 2.99 -5.68
N THR A 570 -19.59 3.85 -4.90
CA THR A 570 -20.21 5.10 -4.40
C THR A 570 -19.68 6.36 -5.08
N ARG A 571 -18.51 6.29 -5.72
CA ARG A 571 -17.82 7.45 -6.33
C ARG A 571 -17.19 7.06 -7.66
N ILE A 572 -17.09 8.05 -8.56
CA ILE A 572 -16.37 7.92 -9.84
C ILE A 572 -15.02 8.63 -9.78
N SER A 573 -14.87 9.60 -8.87
CA SER A 573 -13.63 10.34 -8.63
C SER A 573 -13.47 10.66 -7.14
N GLU A 574 -12.33 11.21 -6.77
CA GLU A 574 -12.02 11.63 -5.42
C GLU A 574 -13.05 12.63 -4.87
N TRP A 575 -13.53 13.53 -5.72
CA TRP A 575 -14.39 14.65 -5.35
C TRP A 575 -15.85 14.50 -5.78
N GLU A 576 -16.18 13.51 -6.60
CA GLU A 576 -17.52 13.32 -7.16
C GLU A 576 -18.13 11.95 -6.80
N ASP A 577 -19.27 11.99 -6.09
CA ASP A 577 -20.10 10.80 -5.88
C ASP A 577 -20.85 10.40 -7.16
N ILE A 578 -21.29 9.14 -7.20
CA ILE A 578 -21.91 8.57 -8.41
C ILE A 578 -23.23 9.25 -8.82
N ASN A 579 -23.98 9.84 -7.88
CA ASN A 579 -25.21 10.56 -8.22
C ASN A 579 -24.88 11.93 -8.81
N SER A 580 -23.92 12.63 -8.21
CA SER A 580 -23.41 13.91 -8.74
C SER A 580 -22.86 13.75 -10.17
N PHE A 581 -22.08 12.68 -10.40
CA PHE A 581 -21.61 12.29 -11.73
C PHE A 581 -22.76 12.05 -12.72
N HIS A 582 -23.80 11.34 -12.28
CA HIS A 582 -24.97 11.01 -13.09
C HIS A 582 -25.68 12.28 -13.58
N GLU A 583 -26.00 13.19 -12.64
CA GLU A 583 -26.69 14.44 -12.93
C GLU A 583 -25.85 15.37 -13.81
N ARG A 584 -24.56 15.54 -13.50
CA ARG A 584 -23.63 16.35 -14.30
C ARG A 584 -23.54 15.83 -15.73
N THR A 585 -23.43 14.51 -15.91
CA THR A 585 -23.27 13.90 -17.24
C THR A 585 -24.56 13.95 -18.05
N LYS A 586 -25.73 13.79 -17.41
CA LYS A 586 -27.04 14.05 -18.05
C LYS A 586 -27.16 15.47 -18.55
N LYS A 587 -26.79 16.46 -17.73
CA LYS A 587 -26.77 17.87 -18.14
C LYS A 587 -25.85 18.09 -19.34
N LEU A 588 -24.65 17.52 -19.32
CA LEU A 588 -23.70 17.62 -20.44
C LEU A 588 -24.26 17.03 -21.74
N LEU A 589 -25.01 15.93 -21.68
CA LEU A 589 -25.67 15.33 -22.85
C LEU A 589 -26.77 16.24 -23.42
N LEU A 590 -27.56 16.86 -22.55
CA LEU A 590 -28.59 17.83 -22.95
C LEU A 590 -27.97 19.07 -23.59
N ASP A 591 -26.88 19.60 -23.01
CA ASP A 591 -26.21 20.81 -23.54
C ASP A 591 -25.55 20.58 -24.92
N GLN A 592 -25.34 19.32 -25.34
CA GLN A 592 -24.74 18.95 -26.63
C GLN A 592 -25.75 18.72 -27.76
N ASN A 593 -27.05 18.64 -27.44
CA ASN A 593 -28.13 18.29 -28.37
C ASN A 593 -29.14 19.42 -28.47
#